data_AF-A0A2E7Q322-F1
#
_entry.id   AF-A0A2E7Q322-F1
#
_cell.length_a   1.000
_cell.length_b   1.000
_cell.length_c   1.000
_cell.angle_alpha   90.00
_cell.angle_beta   90.00
_cell.angle_gamma   90.00
#
_symmetry.space_group_name_H-M   'P 1'
#
loop_
_entity.id
_entity.type
_entity.pdbx_description
1 polymer ?
#
loop_
_entity_poly.entity_id
_entity_poly.type
_entity_poly.pdbx_seq_one_letter_code
_entity_poly.pdbx_strand_id
1 'polypeptide(L)'
;MYFPRLYPDELLYSGIARCRVHLGIGSHKTLLHMLFGDSKVAAITDLPTHLTALANNTGLDAEGRQDGAGACYAWLYRHDRHWLMVANQVRQRRQGNNSHIDWRARDIRLVRLLIRIGRGSEEDLGLPRRSRNWFLQQLPHRASVEHRLDQLPLCCTFLDRYAESVGEYQIRRLTAAMLKDVQTGITSRRWELEKRCGLEKSRVAPLTTAFIRLIGRWIE
;
A
#
# COMPACT_ATOMS: atom_id res chain seq x y z
N MET A 1 4.31 -36.61 27.08
CA MET A 1 4.01 -37.18 25.75
C MET A 1 5.31 -37.76 25.17
N TYR A 2 5.27 -38.88 24.43
CA TYR A 2 6.49 -39.40 23.79
C TYR A 2 6.93 -38.44 22.67
N PHE A 3 8.17 -37.97 22.75
CA PHE A 3 8.81 -37.18 21.71
C PHE A 3 10.13 -37.85 21.33
N PRO A 4 10.43 -38.04 20.04
CA PRO A 4 11.66 -38.70 19.63
C PRO A 4 12.87 -37.88 20.08
N ARG A 5 13.93 -38.57 20.53
CA ARG A 5 15.19 -37.90 20.89
C ARG A 5 15.68 -37.09 19.68
N LEU A 6 15.87 -35.79 19.91
CA LEU A 6 16.45 -34.89 18.93
C LEU A 6 17.92 -35.25 18.71
N TYR A 7 18.33 -35.34 17.45
CA TYR A 7 19.76 -35.43 17.16
C TYR A 7 20.44 -34.09 17.47
N PRO A 8 21.75 -34.10 17.78
CA PRO A 8 22.48 -32.89 18.14
C PRO A 8 22.20 -31.71 17.21
N ASP A 9 22.12 -31.91 15.89
CA ASP A 9 21.90 -30.85 14.89
C ASP A 9 20.51 -30.84 14.23
N GLU A 10 19.52 -31.49 14.86
CA GLU A 10 18.18 -31.60 14.30
C GLU A 10 17.32 -30.37 14.62
N LEU A 11 16.73 -29.79 13.58
CA LEU A 11 15.70 -28.76 13.77
C LEU A 11 14.50 -29.33 14.51
N LEU A 12 13.94 -28.54 15.42
CA LEU A 12 12.73 -28.89 16.14
C LEU A 12 11.56 -29.30 15.21
N TYR A 13 11.44 -28.65 14.05
CA TYR A 13 10.48 -29.01 13.01
C TYR A 13 10.66 -30.43 12.46
N SER A 14 11.90 -30.89 12.31
CA SER A 14 12.22 -32.27 11.91
C SER A 14 11.83 -33.24 13.01
N GLY A 15 12.14 -32.93 14.27
CA GLY A 15 11.71 -33.71 15.42
C GLY A 15 10.19 -33.84 15.52
N ILE A 16 9.45 -32.73 15.32
CA ILE A 16 7.99 -32.71 15.30
C ILE A 16 7.44 -33.54 14.11
N ALA A 17 8.05 -33.43 12.93
CA ALA A 17 7.67 -34.21 11.76
C ALA A 17 7.88 -35.71 11.98
N ARG A 18 9.02 -36.11 12.58
CA ARG A 18 9.27 -37.50 13.00
C ARG A 18 8.32 -37.97 14.07
N CYS A 19 8.03 -37.12 15.06
CA CYS A 19 7.04 -37.41 16.10
C CYS A 19 5.68 -37.72 15.48
N ARG A 20 5.26 -36.95 14.47
CA ARG A 20 4.02 -37.22 13.71
C ARG A 20 4.01 -38.60 13.07
N VAL A 21 5.14 -39.00 12.46
CA VAL A 21 5.30 -40.29 11.79
C VAL A 21 5.35 -41.44 12.80
N HIS A 22 6.10 -41.29 13.89
CA HIS A 22 6.24 -42.30 14.95
C HIS A 22 4.91 -42.56 15.67
N LEU A 23 4.11 -41.51 15.88
CA LEU A 23 2.80 -41.60 16.52
C LEU A 23 1.66 -41.92 15.54
N GLY A 24 1.93 -42.04 14.23
CA GLY A 24 0.91 -42.33 13.22
C GLY A 24 -0.17 -41.26 13.10
N ILE A 25 0.10 -40.01 13.50
CA ILE A 25 -0.91 -38.95 13.57
C ILE A 25 -1.12 -38.36 12.18
N GLY A 26 -2.25 -38.69 11.55
CA GLY A 26 -2.62 -38.18 10.22
C GLY A 26 -2.95 -36.69 10.20
N SER A 27 -3.46 -36.14 11.32
CA SER A 27 -3.87 -34.73 11.41
C SER A 27 -2.82 -33.84 12.07
N HIS A 28 -2.26 -32.91 11.30
CA HIS A 28 -1.27 -31.94 11.79
C HIS A 28 -1.82 -31.06 12.93
N LYS A 29 -3.10 -30.69 12.88
CA LYS A 29 -3.74 -29.88 13.94
C LYS A 29 -3.81 -30.62 15.28
N THR A 30 -4.07 -31.93 15.22
CA THR A 30 -4.13 -32.78 16.41
C THR A 30 -2.76 -32.88 17.08
N LEU A 31 -1.70 -33.02 16.28
CA LEU A 31 -0.32 -33.01 16.77
C LEU A 31 0.04 -31.67 17.42
N LEU A 32 -0.29 -30.54 16.79
CA LEU A 32 0.01 -29.21 17.34
C LEU A 32 -0.71 -28.96 18.66
N HIS A 33 -1.99 -29.32 18.74
CA HIS A 33 -2.74 -29.24 20.00
C HIS A 33 -2.12 -30.12 21.09
N MET A 34 -1.61 -31.30 20.73
CA MET A 34 -0.99 -32.22 21.70
C MET A 34 0.37 -31.71 22.19
N LEU A 35 1.15 -31.06 21.32
CA LEU A 35 2.49 -30.56 21.63
C LEU A 35 2.47 -29.19 22.33
N PHE A 36 1.62 -28.28 21.87
CA PHE A 36 1.62 -26.87 22.29
C PHE A 36 0.35 -26.44 23.02
N GLY A 37 -0.67 -27.31 23.13
CA GLY A 37 -1.97 -26.95 23.70
C GLY A 37 -2.86 -26.10 22.78
N ASP A 38 -2.35 -25.69 21.62
CA ASP A 38 -3.09 -24.90 20.63
C ASP A 38 -2.85 -25.46 19.21
N SER A 39 -3.93 -25.52 18.43
CA SER A 39 -3.94 -25.98 17.04
C SER A 39 -3.68 -24.85 16.02
N LYS A 40 -3.64 -23.59 16.48
CA LYS A 40 -3.43 -22.39 15.66
C LYS A 40 -1.98 -21.89 15.67
N VAL A 41 -1.06 -22.60 16.32
CA VAL A 41 0.36 -22.24 16.34
C VAL A 41 0.90 -22.20 14.91
N ALA A 42 1.25 -21.00 14.44
CA ALA A 42 1.81 -20.79 13.12
C ALA A 42 3.32 -21.09 13.15
N ALA A 43 3.78 -21.93 12.21
CA ALA A 43 5.20 -22.21 12.01
C ALA A 43 5.90 -20.99 11.39
N ILE A 44 6.33 -20.04 12.23
CA ILE A 44 7.30 -18.99 11.88
C ILE A 44 8.69 -19.53 12.22
N THR A 45 9.70 -19.25 11.39
CA THR A 45 11.07 -19.80 11.49
C THR A 45 11.66 -19.75 12.90
N ASP A 46 11.27 -18.76 13.72
CA ASP A 46 11.88 -18.50 15.03
C ASP A 46 10.99 -18.83 16.23
N LEU A 47 9.81 -19.44 16.03
CA LEU A 47 8.82 -19.83 17.05
C LEU A 47 9.01 -19.11 18.42
N PRO A 48 8.81 -17.78 18.51
CA PRO A 48 9.25 -17.02 19.68
C PRO A 48 8.41 -17.31 20.93
N THR A 49 7.28 -18.02 20.79
CA THR A 49 6.33 -18.30 21.87
C THR A 49 5.98 -19.79 21.93
N HIS A 50 5.66 -20.26 23.15
CA HIS A 50 5.27 -21.64 23.49
C HIS A 50 6.36 -22.71 23.48
N LEU A 51 7.65 -22.36 23.32
CA LEU A 51 8.77 -23.30 23.49
C LEU A 51 8.87 -23.87 24.92
N THR A 52 8.53 -23.06 25.93
CA THR A 52 8.44 -23.53 27.33
C THR A 52 7.32 -24.54 27.53
N ALA A 53 6.16 -24.31 26.91
CA ALA A 53 5.05 -25.26 26.93
C ALA A 53 5.41 -26.57 26.21
N LEU A 54 6.13 -26.47 25.09
CA LEU A 54 6.65 -27.65 24.39
C LEU A 54 7.64 -28.42 25.26
N ALA A 55 8.67 -27.76 25.80
CA ALA A 55 9.68 -28.37 26.64
C ALA A 55 9.06 -29.08 27.86
N ASN A 56 8.05 -28.47 28.49
CA ASN A 56 7.31 -29.08 29.61
C ASN A 56 6.50 -30.32 29.20
N ASN A 57 5.93 -30.34 27.99
CA ASN A 57 5.11 -31.44 27.50
C ASN A 57 5.91 -32.60 26.89
N THR A 58 7.12 -32.31 26.38
CA THR A 58 7.97 -33.25 25.65
C THR A 58 9.27 -33.62 26.37
N GLY A 59 9.64 -32.92 27.45
CA GLY A 59 10.85 -33.16 28.25
C GLY A 59 12.17 -32.81 27.54
N LEU A 60 12.21 -31.73 26.75
CA LEU A 60 13.39 -31.32 25.98
C LEU A 60 14.20 -30.24 26.72
N ASP A 61 15.49 -30.48 26.93
CA ASP A 61 16.43 -29.50 27.47
C ASP A 61 16.86 -28.52 26.36
N ALA A 62 16.37 -27.28 26.44
CA ALA A 62 16.51 -26.27 25.39
C ALA A 62 17.80 -25.46 25.54
N GLU A 63 18.95 -26.03 25.22
CA GLU A 63 20.20 -25.28 25.08
C GLU A 63 20.71 -25.32 23.63
N GLY A 64 20.56 -24.18 22.94
CA GLY A 64 21.34 -23.85 21.75
C GLY A 64 20.73 -24.27 20.41
N ARG A 65 20.21 -23.28 19.67
CA ARG A 65 20.37 -23.12 18.20
C ARG A 65 19.53 -21.93 17.70
N GLN A 66 20.19 -20.81 17.41
CA GLN A 66 19.57 -19.59 16.87
C GLN A 66 19.82 -19.34 15.37
N ASP A 67 20.59 -20.17 14.65
CA ASP A 67 20.91 -19.91 13.22
C ASP A 67 20.08 -20.80 12.27
N GLY A 68 18.79 -20.51 12.19
CA GLY A 68 17.78 -21.29 11.45
C GLY A 68 17.51 -20.76 10.04
N ALA A 69 18.12 -21.39 9.02
CA ALA A 69 17.53 -21.66 7.69
C ALA A 69 18.62 -22.03 6.67
N GLY A 70 19.71 -21.26 6.63
CA GLY A 70 20.80 -21.44 5.66
C GLY A 70 21.59 -22.73 5.89
N ALA A 71 21.90 -23.04 7.15
CA ALA A 71 22.63 -24.26 7.52
C ALA A 71 21.83 -25.53 7.19
N CYS A 72 20.52 -25.52 7.41
CA CYS A 72 19.65 -26.67 7.15
C CYS A 72 19.44 -26.92 5.66
N TYR A 73 19.32 -25.88 4.84
CA TYR A 73 19.29 -26.04 3.39
C TYR A 73 20.61 -26.63 2.86
N ALA A 74 21.74 -26.13 3.35
CA ALA A 74 23.06 -26.62 2.94
C ALA A 74 23.34 -28.07 3.39
N TRP A 75 22.83 -28.49 4.55
CA TRP A 75 22.92 -29.88 5.00
C TRP A 75 22.05 -30.82 4.17
N LEU A 76 20.77 -30.47 3.94
CA LEU A 76 19.86 -31.27 3.11
C LEU A 76 20.36 -31.41 1.68
N TYR A 77 20.99 -30.37 1.13
CA TYR A 77 21.59 -30.43 -0.19
C TYR A 77 22.80 -31.37 -0.27
N ARG A 78 23.57 -31.52 0.81
CA ARG A 78 24.76 -32.40 0.86
C ARG A 78 24.39 -33.86 1.13
N HIS A 79 23.44 -34.10 2.02
CA HIS A 79 23.15 -35.45 2.51
C HIS A 79 21.91 -36.09 1.89
N ASP A 80 20.94 -35.29 1.42
CA ASP A 80 19.69 -35.83 0.87
C ASP A 80 19.14 -35.02 -0.30
N ARG A 81 20.03 -34.79 -1.28
CA ARG A 81 19.77 -33.96 -2.46
C ARG A 81 18.58 -34.45 -3.28
N HIS A 82 18.43 -35.76 -3.44
CA HIS A 82 17.35 -36.35 -4.24
C HIS A 82 15.98 -36.04 -3.62
N TRP A 83 15.83 -36.28 -2.31
CA TRP A 83 14.62 -35.93 -1.57
C TRP A 83 14.31 -34.43 -1.64
N LEU A 84 15.33 -33.57 -1.45
CA LEU A 84 15.17 -32.10 -1.50
C LEU A 84 14.67 -31.63 -2.88
N MET A 85 15.21 -32.19 -3.96
CA MET A 85 14.82 -31.82 -5.33
C MET A 85 13.40 -32.28 -5.66
N VAL A 86 13.02 -33.51 -5.28
CA VAL A 86 11.66 -34.06 -5.48
C VAL A 86 10.62 -33.28 -4.65
N ALA A 87 10.91 -33.01 -3.37
CA ALA A 87 10.02 -32.26 -2.49
C ALA A 87 9.81 -30.81 -2.94
N ASN A 88 10.86 -30.16 -3.46
CA ASN A 88 10.77 -28.81 -4.02
C ASN A 88 10.09 -28.78 -5.41
N GLN A 89 10.21 -29.85 -6.20
CA GLN A 89 9.51 -29.97 -7.49
C GLN A 89 7.99 -29.97 -7.33
N VAL A 90 7.48 -30.64 -6.29
CA VAL A 90 6.05 -30.66 -5.95
C VAL A 90 5.57 -29.27 -5.48
N ARG A 91 6.49 -28.45 -4.96
CA ARG A 91 6.25 -27.07 -4.51
C ARG A 91 6.80 -26.05 -5.49
N GLN A 92 6.40 -26.11 -6.75
CA GLN A 92 6.67 -25.01 -7.68
C GLN A 92 6.19 -23.70 -7.05
N ARG A 93 7.10 -22.72 -6.94
CA ARG A 93 6.73 -21.37 -6.51
C ARG A 93 5.65 -20.89 -7.47
N ARG A 94 4.51 -20.43 -6.94
CA ARG A 94 3.56 -19.64 -7.73
C ARG A 94 4.36 -18.49 -8.32
N GLN A 95 4.65 -18.53 -9.62
CA GLN A 95 5.11 -17.34 -10.31
C GLN A 95 3.99 -16.31 -10.14
N GLY A 96 4.27 -15.19 -9.48
CA GLY A 96 3.31 -14.10 -9.42
C GLY A 96 3.00 -13.62 -10.85
N ASN A 97 1.83 -13.03 -11.07
CA ASN A 97 1.38 -12.45 -12.35
C ASN A 97 2.20 -11.21 -12.77
N ASN A 98 3.52 -11.20 -12.55
CA ASN A 98 4.39 -10.05 -12.72
C ASN A 98 4.88 -9.87 -14.17
N SER A 99 4.49 -10.73 -15.09
CA SER A 99 4.85 -10.59 -16.49
C SER A 99 3.75 -9.85 -17.26
N HIS A 100 4.16 -8.77 -17.92
CA HIS A 100 3.46 -8.15 -19.06
C HIS A 100 2.44 -7.03 -18.77
N ILE A 101 2.67 -6.19 -17.76
CA ILE A 101 1.99 -4.88 -17.72
C ILE A 101 2.66 -3.97 -18.76
N ASP A 102 2.00 -3.76 -19.89
CA ASP A 102 2.37 -2.72 -20.85
C ASP A 102 2.07 -1.33 -20.27
N TRP A 103 3.11 -0.72 -19.71
CA TRP A 103 3.06 0.60 -19.09
C TRP A 103 2.70 1.70 -20.08
N ARG A 104 3.16 1.62 -21.33
CA ARG A 104 2.86 2.62 -22.35
C ARG A 104 1.39 2.59 -22.72
N ALA A 105 0.84 1.40 -22.95
CA ALA A 105 -0.59 1.26 -23.24
C ALA A 105 -1.44 1.67 -22.03
N ARG A 106 -0.97 1.41 -20.79
CA ARG A 106 -1.64 1.87 -19.57
C ARG A 106 -1.62 3.39 -19.46
N ASP A 107 -0.49 4.04 -19.70
CA ASP A 107 -0.32 5.49 -19.64
C ASP A 107 -1.27 6.20 -20.61
N ILE A 108 -1.33 5.74 -21.86
CA ILE A 108 -2.26 6.28 -22.87
C ILE A 108 -3.72 6.15 -22.41
N ARG A 109 -4.11 5.00 -21.84
CA ARG A 109 -5.49 4.80 -21.35
C ARG A 109 -5.81 5.74 -20.19
N LEU A 110 -4.90 5.90 -19.23
CA LEU A 110 -5.09 6.75 -18.07
C LEU A 110 -5.17 8.23 -18.47
N VAL A 111 -4.30 8.70 -19.35
CA VAL A 111 -4.33 10.10 -19.82
C VAL A 111 -5.62 10.42 -20.56
N ARG A 112 -6.14 9.51 -21.39
CA ARG A 112 -7.44 9.71 -22.05
C ARG A 112 -8.57 9.88 -21.02
N LEU A 113 -8.53 9.12 -19.93
CA LEU A 113 -9.48 9.25 -18.84
C LEU A 113 -9.30 10.59 -18.10
N LEU A 114 -8.06 10.98 -17.79
CA LEU A 114 -7.74 12.26 -17.16
C LEU A 114 -8.22 13.46 -17.98
N ILE A 115 -8.03 13.43 -19.30
CA ILE A 115 -8.52 14.49 -20.21
C ILE A 115 -10.05 14.56 -20.17
N ARG A 116 -10.74 13.42 -20.15
CA ARG A 116 -12.21 13.39 -20.06
C ARG A 116 -12.70 14.00 -18.74
N ILE A 117 -12.07 13.63 -17.63
CA ILE A 117 -12.38 14.17 -16.30
C ILE A 117 -12.08 15.67 -16.25
N GLY A 118 -10.94 16.10 -16.79
CA GLY A 118 -10.53 17.50 -16.88
C GLY A 118 -11.61 18.34 -17.58
N ARG A 119 -11.96 17.97 -18.82
CA ARG A 119 -12.99 18.66 -19.60
C ARG A 119 -14.34 18.71 -18.89
N GLY A 120 -14.80 17.60 -18.30
CA GLY A 120 -16.06 17.56 -17.58
C GLY A 120 -16.09 18.40 -16.29
N SER A 121 -14.93 18.79 -15.77
CA SER A 121 -14.79 19.59 -14.54
C SER A 121 -14.41 21.06 -14.80
N GLU A 122 -14.16 21.45 -16.05
CA GLU A 122 -13.73 22.82 -16.39
C GLU A 122 -14.83 23.86 -16.17
N GLU A 123 -16.08 23.50 -16.41
CA GLU A 123 -17.22 24.41 -16.30
C GLU A 123 -17.73 24.54 -14.86
N ASP A 124 -17.46 23.56 -14.00
CA ASP A 124 -17.92 23.56 -12.61
C ASP A 124 -16.94 24.31 -11.70
N LEU A 125 -17.20 25.60 -11.56
CA LEU A 125 -16.47 26.51 -10.68
C LEU A 125 -16.63 26.17 -9.18
N GLY A 126 -17.61 25.33 -8.81
CA GLY A 126 -17.89 24.93 -7.42
C GLY A 126 -17.07 23.73 -6.93
N LEU A 127 -16.40 23.00 -7.84
CA LEU A 127 -15.66 21.80 -7.47
C LEU A 127 -14.47 22.07 -6.52
N PRO A 128 -14.09 21.08 -5.70
CA PRO A 128 -12.83 21.10 -4.97
C PRO A 128 -11.64 21.38 -5.88
N ARG A 129 -10.51 21.79 -5.29
CA ARG A 129 -9.28 22.05 -6.02
C ARG A 129 -8.89 20.85 -6.90
N ARG A 130 -8.70 21.09 -8.19
CA ARG A 130 -8.25 20.08 -9.16
C ARG A 130 -6.75 19.86 -9.05
N SER A 131 -6.31 19.44 -7.86
CA SER A 131 -4.92 19.14 -7.56
C SER A 131 -4.48 17.82 -8.22
N ARG A 132 -3.16 17.57 -8.23
CA ARG A 132 -2.61 16.28 -8.68
C ARG A 132 -3.30 15.11 -7.99
N ASN A 133 -3.43 15.18 -6.66
CA ASN A 133 -4.13 14.16 -5.87
C ASN A 133 -5.60 14.05 -6.27
N TRP A 134 -6.31 15.17 -6.48
CA TRP A 134 -7.71 15.14 -6.91
C TRP A 134 -7.88 14.35 -8.21
N PHE A 135 -7.03 14.58 -9.23
CA PHE A 135 -7.05 13.80 -10.46
C PHE A 135 -6.74 12.31 -10.23
N LEU A 136 -5.74 12.00 -9.39
CA LEU A 136 -5.38 10.62 -9.06
C LEU A 136 -6.49 9.86 -8.33
N GLN A 137 -7.28 10.53 -7.48
CA GLN A 137 -8.42 9.93 -6.79
C GLN A 137 -9.51 9.44 -7.75
N GLN A 138 -9.60 10.05 -8.95
CA GLN A 138 -10.59 9.69 -9.96
C GLN A 138 -10.15 8.49 -10.83
N LEU A 139 -8.91 8.00 -10.66
CA LEU A 139 -8.37 6.92 -11.48
C LEU A 139 -8.59 5.53 -10.84
N PRO A 140 -8.77 4.48 -11.66
CA PRO A 140 -8.80 3.12 -11.17
C PRO A 140 -7.43 2.71 -10.61
N HIS A 141 -7.44 1.95 -9.51
CA HIS A 141 -6.22 1.48 -8.83
C HIS A 141 -5.24 2.61 -8.47
N ARG A 142 -5.74 3.71 -7.87
CA ARG A 142 -4.97 4.91 -7.48
C ARG A 142 -3.58 4.61 -6.90
N ALA A 143 -3.48 3.68 -5.95
CA ALA A 143 -2.23 3.37 -5.26
C ALA A 143 -1.18 2.79 -6.22
N SER A 144 -1.61 1.94 -7.16
CA SER A 144 -0.73 1.40 -8.18
C SER A 144 -0.25 2.47 -9.16
N VAL A 145 -1.09 3.46 -9.47
CA VAL A 145 -0.73 4.56 -10.37
C VAL A 145 0.24 5.50 -9.68
N GLU A 146 -0.07 5.90 -8.44
CA GLU A 146 0.74 6.80 -7.62
C GLU A 146 2.16 6.26 -7.40
N HIS A 147 2.30 4.99 -7.03
CA HIS A 147 3.62 4.35 -6.86
C HIS A 147 4.39 4.12 -8.17
N ARG A 148 3.76 4.27 -9.33
CA ARG A 148 4.35 3.97 -10.65
C ARG A 148 4.29 5.18 -11.58
N LEU A 149 4.14 6.39 -11.03
CA LEU A 149 4.12 7.62 -11.82
C LEU A 149 5.39 7.81 -12.66
N ASP A 150 6.53 7.32 -12.17
CA ASP A 150 7.81 7.34 -12.91
C ASP A 150 7.75 6.58 -14.24
N GLN A 151 6.81 5.63 -14.37
CA GLN A 151 6.61 4.81 -15.57
C GLN A 151 5.47 5.33 -16.44
N LEU A 152 4.87 6.47 -16.07
CA LEU A 152 3.69 7.06 -16.71
C LEU A 152 3.97 8.53 -17.11
N PRO A 153 4.89 8.78 -18.05
CA PRO A 153 5.31 10.12 -18.43
C PRO A 153 4.17 10.99 -18.95
N LEU A 154 3.22 10.44 -19.70
CA LEU A 154 2.08 11.20 -20.22
C LEU A 154 1.16 11.64 -19.08
N CYS A 155 0.88 10.75 -18.12
CA CYS A 155 0.14 11.13 -16.91
C CYS A 155 0.85 12.25 -16.15
N CYS A 156 2.17 12.17 -15.96
CA CYS A 156 2.94 13.21 -15.28
C CYS A 156 2.83 14.56 -15.99
N THR A 157 3.07 14.60 -17.30
CA THR A 157 2.93 15.84 -18.09
C THR A 157 1.52 16.43 -18.03
N PHE A 158 0.48 15.59 -18.06
CA PHE A 158 -0.88 16.04 -17.86
C PHE A 158 -1.08 16.67 -16.47
N LEU A 159 -0.65 15.98 -15.42
CA LEU A 159 -0.82 16.45 -14.05
C LEU A 159 -0.05 17.76 -13.79
N ASP A 160 1.13 17.93 -14.39
CA ASP A 160 1.90 19.17 -14.26
C ASP A 160 1.28 20.34 -15.04
N ARG A 161 0.61 20.05 -16.15
CA ARG A 161 -0.03 21.05 -17.01
C ARG A 161 -1.39 21.51 -16.50
N TYR A 162 -2.20 20.58 -15.98
CA TYR A 162 -3.62 20.81 -15.70
C TYR A 162 -3.99 20.80 -14.22
N ALA A 163 -3.08 20.40 -13.31
CA ALA A 163 -3.37 20.48 -11.89
C ALA A 163 -3.35 21.94 -11.41
N GLU A 164 -4.43 22.38 -10.80
CA GLU A 164 -4.54 23.72 -10.24
C GLU A 164 -3.55 23.89 -9.09
N SER A 165 -2.78 24.98 -9.12
CA SER A 165 -2.06 25.51 -7.98
C SER A 165 -3.03 26.00 -6.90
N VAL A 166 -2.50 26.30 -5.70
CA VAL A 166 -3.32 26.89 -4.63
C VAL A 166 -3.86 28.24 -5.06
N GLY A 167 -3.05 29.05 -5.74
CA GLY A 167 -3.44 30.38 -6.20
C GLY A 167 -4.55 30.34 -7.26
N GLU A 168 -4.41 29.49 -8.27
CA GLU A 168 -5.45 29.34 -9.31
C GLU A 168 -6.78 28.88 -8.72
N TYR A 169 -6.74 27.96 -7.74
CA TYR A 169 -7.96 27.54 -7.04
C TYR A 169 -8.61 28.67 -6.24
N GLN A 170 -7.81 29.48 -5.54
CA GLN A 170 -8.32 30.64 -4.80
C GLN A 170 -8.94 31.68 -5.76
N ILE A 171 -8.30 31.92 -6.90
CA ILE A 171 -8.82 32.79 -7.96
C ILE A 171 -10.14 32.24 -8.50
N ARG A 172 -10.22 30.95 -8.85
CA ARG A 172 -11.45 30.32 -9.33
C ARG A 172 -12.61 30.50 -8.35
N ARG A 173 -12.35 30.32 -7.05
CA ARG A 173 -13.37 30.51 -5.99
C ARG A 173 -13.81 31.97 -5.87
N LEU A 174 -12.88 32.91 -5.96
CA LEU A 174 -13.19 34.35 -5.99
C LEU A 174 -14.07 34.67 -7.20
N THR A 175 -13.68 34.21 -8.39
CA THR A 175 -14.46 34.40 -9.62
C THR A 175 -15.86 33.80 -9.50
N ALA A 176 -15.99 32.59 -8.95
CA ALA A 176 -17.28 31.96 -8.69
C ALA A 176 -18.17 32.80 -7.75
N ALA A 177 -17.58 33.33 -6.67
CA ALA A 177 -18.29 34.20 -5.74
C ALA A 177 -18.75 35.51 -6.40
N MET A 178 -17.88 36.15 -7.19
CA MET A 178 -18.20 37.38 -7.93
C MET A 178 -19.32 37.15 -8.96
N LEU A 179 -19.27 36.04 -9.70
CA LEU A 179 -20.34 35.69 -10.66
C LEU A 179 -21.68 35.48 -9.96
N LYS A 180 -21.67 34.84 -8.79
CA LYS A 180 -22.88 34.67 -7.97
C LYS A 180 -23.42 36.00 -7.48
N ASP A 181 -22.55 36.93 -7.11
CA ASP A 181 -22.94 38.26 -6.65
C ASP A 181 -23.60 39.07 -7.80
N VAL A 182 -23.01 39.02 -9.00
CA VAL A 182 -23.61 39.60 -10.21
C VAL A 182 -24.99 39.00 -10.51
N GLN A 183 -25.13 37.68 -10.44
CA GLN A 183 -26.42 37.00 -10.68
C GLN A 183 -27.49 37.36 -9.65
N THR A 184 -27.10 37.66 -8.41
CA THR A 184 -28.02 38.00 -7.31
C THR A 184 -28.23 39.50 -7.15
N GLY A 185 -27.52 40.33 -7.92
CA GLY A 185 -27.58 41.79 -7.82
C GLY A 185 -26.91 42.34 -6.54
N ILE A 186 -26.04 41.56 -5.89
CA ILE A 186 -25.31 41.95 -4.69
C ILE A 186 -23.97 42.55 -5.11
N THR A 187 -23.58 43.66 -4.48
CA THR A 187 -22.23 44.24 -4.63
C THR A 187 -21.44 44.00 -3.35
N SER A 188 -20.71 42.88 -3.28
CA SER A 188 -19.87 42.59 -2.11
C SER A 188 -18.57 43.39 -2.13
N ARG A 189 -18.19 43.92 -0.97
CA ARG A 189 -16.88 44.57 -0.80
C ARG A 189 -15.78 43.52 -0.77
N ARG A 190 -14.55 43.94 -1.10
CA ARG A 190 -13.36 43.05 -1.14
C ARG A 190 -13.22 42.14 0.08
N TRP A 191 -13.28 42.69 1.29
CA TRP A 191 -13.10 41.92 2.53
C TRP A 191 -14.21 40.87 2.75
N GLU A 192 -15.42 41.13 2.24
CA GLU A 192 -16.56 40.23 2.34
C GLU A 192 -16.40 39.05 1.37
N LEU A 193 -15.93 39.32 0.15
CA LEU A 193 -15.54 38.30 -0.82
C LEU A 193 -14.40 37.41 -0.29
N GLU A 194 -13.38 38.02 0.29
CA GLU A 194 -12.26 37.30 0.92
C GLU A 194 -12.77 36.36 2.03
N LYS A 195 -13.65 36.84 2.91
CA LYS A 195 -14.25 36.04 3.99
C LYS A 195 -15.10 34.89 3.47
N ARG A 196 -15.99 35.13 2.49
CA ARG A 196 -16.84 34.09 1.86
C ARG A 196 -16.01 33.01 1.15
N CYS A 197 -14.88 33.39 0.58
CA CYS A 197 -13.94 32.48 -0.05
C CYS A 197 -12.96 31.82 0.93
N GLY A 198 -13.09 32.07 2.24
CA GLY A 198 -12.19 31.50 3.26
C GLY A 198 -10.72 31.91 3.06
N LEU A 199 -10.49 33.11 2.53
CA LEU A 199 -9.16 33.67 2.30
C LEU A 199 -8.75 34.47 3.53
N GLU A 200 -8.12 33.80 4.49
CA GLU A 200 -7.47 34.48 5.61
C GLU A 200 -6.16 35.14 5.13
N LYS A 201 -5.82 36.33 5.65
CA LYS A 201 -4.66 37.14 5.23
C LYS A 201 -3.34 36.36 5.18
N SER A 202 -3.16 35.35 6.04
CA SER A 202 -1.96 34.50 6.12
C SER A 202 -1.89 33.39 5.07
N ARG A 203 -3.02 33.04 4.42
CA ARG A 203 -3.16 31.88 3.53
C ARG A 203 -3.37 32.25 2.06
N VAL A 204 -3.34 33.54 1.72
CA VAL A 204 -3.53 34.02 0.35
C VAL A 204 -2.25 33.81 -0.46
N ALA A 205 -2.35 33.09 -1.57
CA ALA A 205 -1.21 32.88 -2.45
C ALA A 205 -0.80 34.20 -3.14
N PRO A 206 0.50 34.42 -3.46
CA PRO A 206 0.96 35.64 -4.14
C PRO A 206 0.20 35.96 -5.44
N LEU A 207 -0.10 34.91 -6.22
CA LEU A 207 -0.89 35.01 -7.45
C LEU A 207 -2.30 35.58 -7.18
N THR A 208 -2.97 35.09 -6.14
CA THR A 208 -4.29 35.55 -5.71
C THR A 208 -4.23 37.01 -5.25
N THR A 209 -3.18 37.40 -4.51
CA THR A 209 -2.99 38.79 -4.08
C THR A 209 -2.84 39.73 -5.29
N ALA A 210 -2.08 39.32 -6.31
CA ALA A 210 -1.95 40.08 -7.55
C ALA A 210 -3.30 40.20 -8.28
N PHE A 211 -4.08 39.12 -8.35
CA PHE A 211 -5.41 39.11 -8.94
C PHE A 211 -6.39 40.03 -8.20
N ILE A 212 -6.41 40.00 -6.87
CA ILE A 212 -7.25 40.88 -6.05
C ILE A 212 -6.85 42.35 -6.26
N ARG A 213 -5.55 42.67 -6.36
CA ARG A 213 -5.09 44.04 -6.67
C ARG A 213 -5.57 44.51 -8.05
N LEU A 214 -5.61 43.62 -9.03
CA LEU A 214 -6.07 43.93 -10.39
C LEU A 214 -7.58 44.22 -10.41
N ILE A 215 -8.38 43.44 -9.68
CA ILE A 215 -9.83 43.65 -9.54
C ILE A 215 -10.17 44.83 -8.63
N GLY A 216 -9.35 45.12 -7.61
CA GLY A 216 -9.58 46.24 -6.70
C GLY A 216 -9.66 47.60 -7.42
N ARG A 217 -9.04 47.74 -8.60
CA ARG A 217 -9.16 48.93 -9.46
C ARG A 217 -10.51 49.04 -10.20
N TRP A 218 -11.32 47.98 -10.21
CA TRP A 218 -12.64 47.93 -10.87
C TRP A 218 -13.81 48.23 -9.91
N ILE A 219 -13.58 48.31 -8.60
CA ILE A 219 -14.62 48.46 -7.56
C ILE A 219 -14.56 49.85 -6.89
N GLU A 220 -13.64 50.72 -7.30
CA GLU A 220 -13.66 52.16 -7.01
C GLU A 220 -14.47 52.91 -8.07
#